data_AF-A0A151RP83-F1
#
_entry.id   AF-A0A151RP83-F1
#
_cell.length_a   1.000
_cell.length_b   1.000
_cell.length_c   1.000
_cell.angle_alpha   90.00
_cell.angle_beta   90.00
_cell.angle_gamma   90.00
#
_symmetry.space_group_name_H-M   'P 1'
#
loop_
_entity.id
_entity.type
_entity.pdbx_description
1 polymer ?
#
loop_
_entity_poly.entity_id
_entity_poly.type
_entity_poly.pdbx_seq_one_letter_code
_entity_poly.pdbx_strand_id
1 'polypeptide(L)' 'IHLPNGAIVKAYFSGTVQFSPNFIIHDLLYVQKFNFNLLSISKLISSLKYSLTFSHDSCRILEMGT' A
#
# COMPACT_ATOMS: atom_id res chain seq x y z
N ILE A 1 9.33 -11.28 -1.41
CA ILE A 1 9.27 -9.81 -1.58
C ILE A 1 10.69 -9.28 -1.49
N HIS A 2 11.13 -8.51 -2.48
CA HIS A 2 12.45 -7.86 -2.47
C HIS A 2 12.30 -6.49 -1.82
N LEU A 3 12.95 -6.26 -0.68
CA LEU A 3 12.93 -4.98 0.02
C LEU A 3 14.02 -4.03 -0.51
N PRO A 4 13.87 -2.71 -0.35
CA PRO A 4 14.87 -1.72 -0.79
C PRO A 4 16.24 -1.90 -0.13
N ASN A 5 16.30 -2.52 1.05
CA ASN A 5 17.55 -2.84 1.75
C ASN A 5 18.23 -4.12 1.22
N GLY A 6 17.77 -4.70 0.11
CA GLY A 6 18.31 -5.91 -0.50
C GLY A 6 17.82 -7.23 0.12
N ALA A 7 17.08 -7.20 1.23
CA ALA A 7 16.58 -8.40 1.87
C ALA A 7 15.41 -9.02 1.07
N ILE A 8 15.37 -10.36 1.02
CA ILE A 8 14.23 -11.11 0.51
C ILE A 8 13.43 -11.64 1.69
N VAL A 9 12.18 -11.21 1.78
CA VAL A 9 11.28 -11.57 2.90
C VAL A 9 10.00 -12.24 2.41
N LYS A 10 9.41 -13.05 3.29
CA LYS A 10 8.07 -13.61 3.13
C LYS A 10 7.13 -12.87 4.08
N ALA A 11 6.04 -12.31 3.55
CA ALA A 11 4.94 -11.82 4.36
C ALA A 11 4.03 -13.01 4.70
N TYR A 12 3.71 -13.17 5.98
CA TYR A 12 2.85 -14.26 6.46
C TYR A 12 1.40 -13.82 6.68
N PHE A 13 1.19 -12.51 6.81
CA PHE A 13 -0.10 -11.94 7.14
C PHE A 13 -0.42 -10.82 6.15
N SER A 14 -1.69 -10.79 5.72
CA SER A 14 -2.28 -9.64 5.07
C SER A 14 -3.43 -9.12 5.92
N GLY A 15 -3.72 -7.83 5.81
CA GLY A 15 -4.76 -7.17 6.59
C GLY A 15 -5.48 -6.10 5.79
N THR A 16 -6.51 -5.54 6.44
CA THR A 16 -7.25 -4.38 5.96
C THR A 16 -7.00 -3.23 6.92
N VAL A 17 -6.73 -2.04 6.40
CA VAL A 17 -6.62 -0.81 7.20
C VAL A 17 -7.60 0.21 6.66
N GLN A 18 -8.42 0.74 7.55
CA GLN A 18 -9.34 1.84 7.26
C GLN A 18 -8.67 3.15 7.68
N PHE A 19 -8.40 4.01 6.71
CA PHE A 19 -7.84 5.34 6.94
C PHE A 19 -8.94 6.39 7.14
N SER A 20 -10.09 6.21 6.49
CA SER A 20 -11.29 7.05 6.64
C SER A 20 -12.55 6.25 6.29
N PRO A 21 -13.77 6.77 6.51
CA PRO A 21 -15.01 6.08 6.14
C PRO A 21 -15.06 5.62 4.67
N ASN A 22 -14.44 6.38 3.77
CA ASN A 22 -14.45 6.11 2.33
C ASN A 22 -13.11 5.58 1.81
N PHE A 23 -12.09 5.46 2.66
CA PHE A 23 -10.76 5.00 2.24
C PHE A 23 -10.31 3.80 3.07
N ILE A 24 -10.53 2.63 2.49
CA ILE A 24 -10.19 1.33 3.06
C ILE A 24 -9.21 0.65 2.11
N ILE A 25 -8.06 0.24 2.65
CA ILE A 25 -7.05 -0.49 1.89
C ILE A 25 -7.07 -1.95 2.34
N HIS A 26 -7.38 -2.83 1.40
CA HIS A 26 -7.29 -4.28 1.58
C HIS A 26 -5.93 -4.81 1.13
N ASP A 27 -5.62 -6.06 1.49
CA ASP A 27 -4.39 -6.77 1.09
C ASP A 27 -3.07 -6.10 1.52
N LEU A 28 -3.06 -5.36 2.63
CA LEU A 28 -1.82 -4.81 3.18
C LEU A 28 -0.96 -5.92 3.77
N LEU A 29 0.27 -6.08 3.29
CA LEU A 29 1.17 -7.12 3.75
C LEU A 29 1.93 -6.66 4.99
N TYR A 30 1.81 -7.41 6.07
CA TYR A 30 2.58 -7.21 7.28
C TYR A 30 3.87 -8.04 7.24
N VAL A 31 5.00 -7.38 7.46
CA VAL A 31 6.33 -7.99 7.45
C VAL A 31 6.98 -7.72 8.80
N GLN A 32 7.04 -8.71 9.69
CA GLN A 32 7.53 -8.54 11.07
C GLN A 32 8.93 -7.91 11.19
N LYS A 33 9.83 -8.20 10.23
CA LYS A 33 11.21 -7.65 10.21
C LYS A 33 11.33 -6.31 9.48
N PHE A 34 10.22 -5.69 9.12
CA PHE A 34 10.18 -4.42 8.41
C PHE A 34 9.19 -3.50 9.14
N ASN A 35 9.63 -2.30 9.51
CA ASN A 35 8.83 -1.38 10.33
C ASN A 35 7.61 -0.79 9.61
N PHE A 36 7.36 -1.18 8.35
CA PHE A 36 6.28 -0.66 7.54
C PHE A 36 5.44 -1.79 6.94
N ASN A 37 4.15 -1.53 6.77
CA ASN A 37 3.29 -2.38 5.95
C ASN A 37 3.58 -2.15 4.47
N LEU A 38 3.48 -3.20 3.67
CA LEU A 38 3.68 -3.10 2.24
C LEU A 38 2.33 -3.05 1.52
N LEU A 39 2.16 -2.02 0.73
CA LEU A 39 1.01 -1.82 -0.15
C LEU A 39 1.42 -2.09 -1.60
N SER A 40 0.66 -2.94 -2.28
CA SER A 40 0.81 -3.11 -3.73
C SER A 40 0.07 -1.99 -4.46
N ILE A 41 0.82 -1.11 -5.13
CA ILE A 41 0.26 -0.01 -5.91
C ILE A 41 -0.60 -0.53 -7.07
N SER A 42 -0.14 -1.56 -7.77
CA SER A 42 -0.89 -2.18 -8.87
C SER A 42 -2.24 -2.72 -8.41
N LYS A 43 -2.31 -3.37 -7.24
CA LYS A 43 -3.58 -3.81 -6.66
C LYS A 43 -4.48 -2.62 -6.28
N LEU A 44 -3.91 -1.61 -5.64
CA LEU A 44 -4.64 -0.41 -5.22
C LEU A 44 -5.35 0.27 -6.41
N ILE A 45 -4.64 0.51 -7.52
CA ILE A 45 -5.20 1.19 -8.70
C ILE A 45 -6.03 0.28 -9.60
N SER A 46 -5.90 -1.05 -9.46
CA SER A 46 -6.67 -1.99 -10.29
C SER A 46 -8.15 -2.07 -9.91
N SER A 47 -8.48 -1.73 -8.65
CA SER A 47 -9.83 -1.90 -8.11
C SER A 47 -10.63 -0.61 -7.95
N LEU A 48 -9.95 0.55 -7.89
CA LEU A 48 -10.52 1.83 -7.49
C LEU A 48 -9.98 2.94 -8.39
N LYS A 49 -10.79 3.97 -8.68
CA LYS A 49 -10.39 5.15 -9.47
C LYS A 49 -9.43 6.05 -8.66
N TYR A 50 -8.29 5.52 -8.25
CA TYR A 50 -7.27 6.30 -7.54
C TYR A 50 -6.20 6.80 -8.50
N SER A 51 -5.81 8.06 -8.31
CA SER A 51 -4.57 8.61 -8.87
C SER A 51 -3.50 8.65 -7.79
N LEU A 52 -2.28 8.28 -8.16
CA LEU A 52 -1.12 8.40 -7.27
C LEU A 52 -0.11 9.37 -7.84
N THR A 53 0.27 10.35 -7.03
CA THR A 53 1.34 11.30 -7.35
C THR A 53 2.47 11.11 -6.34
N PHE A 54 3.64 10.73 -6.83
CA PHE A 54 4.85 10.62 -6.03
C PHE A 54 5.66 11.92 -6.10
N SER A 55 6.01 12.48 -4.96
CA SER A 55 7.06 13.51 -4.81
C SER A 55 8.34 12.87 -4.28
N HIS A 56 9.38 13.67 -4.09
CA HIS A 56 10.63 13.22 -3.51
C HIS A 56 10.46 12.57 -2.11
N ASP A 57 9.51 13.05 -1.32
CA ASP A 57 9.35 12.74 0.10
C ASP A 57 7.95 12.23 0.47
N SER A 58 7.01 12.21 -0.47
CA SER A 58 5.63 11.86 -0.18
C SER A 58 4.95 11.14 -1.34
N CYS A 59 3.87 10.44 -1.02
CA CYS A 59 2.94 9.90 -2.01
C CYS A 59 1.54 10.43 -1.67
N ARG A 60 0.88 11.02 -2.66
CA ARG A 60 -0.51 11.46 -2.55
C ARG A 60 -1.38 10.44 -3.25
N ILE A 61 -2.35 9.90 -2.53
CA ILE A 61 -3.41 9.03 -3.08
C ILE A 61 -4.66 9.89 -3.16
N LEU A 62 -5.20 10.05 -4.36
CA LEU A 62 -6.39 10.85 -4.63
C LEU A 62 -7.49 9.95 -5.20
N GLU A 63 -8.65 9.95 -4.55
CA GLU A 63 -9.86 9.39 -5.14
C GLU A 63 -10.35 10.29 -6.27
N MET A 64 -10.39 9.76 -7.49
CA MET A 64 -11.00 10.44 -8.61
C MET A 64 -12.51 10.24 -8.49
N GLY A 65 -13.18 11.28 -7.99
CA GLY A 65 -14.64 11.33 -7.89
C GLY A 65 -15.32 10.96 -9.21
N THR A 66 -16.48 10.32 -9.10
CA THR A 66 -17.35 10.00 -10.24
C THR A 66 -18.05 11.23 -10.78
#